data_AF-A0A4Z1IL70-F1
#
_entry.id   AF-A0A4Z1IL70-F1
#
_cell.length_a   1.000
_cell.length_b   1.000
_cell.length_c   1.000
_cell.angle_alpha   90.00
_cell.angle_beta   90.00
_cell.angle_gamma   90.00
#
_symmetry.space_group_name_H-M   'P 1'
#
loop_
_entity.id
_entity.type
_entity.pdbx_description
1 polymer ?
#
loop_
_entity_poly.entity_id
_entity_poly.type
_entity_poly.pdbx_seq_one_letter_code
_entity_poly.pdbx_strand_id
1 'polypeptide(L)'
;MAKTHRIFQEPRDGIVAHTSISKAIATIPLVESWLGLVTDEIWPAFTRMVDAIEEWSDSQEPNETGYNLATNQFDAYFEGMKKSTHREKRFADVITFFHAGGKWERAELIEHYNWEIMSEGLVVELGGMANEVCLFLGISTPVANSINRGSDFTMKSCLNGRERDADEWDQLFEKADSRFKLQGIAAVPNSRFSVIEAIWEDGSAPGLRRT
;
A
#
# COMPACT_ATOMS: atom_id res chain seq x y z
N MET A 1 -8.05 26.01 -13.78
CA MET A 1 -8.10 24.55 -13.64
C MET A 1 -8.93 24.06 -12.45
N ALA A 2 -8.78 24.59 -11.23
CA ALA A 2 -9.53 24.06 -10.09
C ALA A 2 -11.08 24.14 -10.21
N LYS A 3 -11.60 25.19 -10.89
CA LYS A 3 -13.04 25.35 -11.20
C LYS A 3 -13.57 24.30 -12.18
N THR A 4 -12.80 23.94 -13.21
CA THR A 4 -13.21 22.94 -14.23
C THR A 4 -13.27 21.52 -13.66
N HIS A 5 -12.51 21.25 -12.60
CA HIS A 5 -12.56 20.00 -11.83
C HIS A 5 -13.50 20.07 -10.62
N ARG A 6 -14.30 21.14 -10.47
CA ARG A 6 -15.28 21.34 -9.38
C ARG A 6 -14.68 21.32 -7.96
N ILE A 7 -13.37 21.56 -7.84
CA ILE A 7 -12.69 21.68 -6.54
C ILE A 7 -13.09 23.00 -5.88
N PHE A 8 -13.18 24.08 -6.65
CA PHE A 8 -13.76 25.37 -6.24
C PHE A 8 -14.85 25.78 -7.22
N GLN A 9 -15.64 26.77 -6.83
CA GLN A 9 -16.62 27.41 -7.70
C GLN A 9 -16.48 28.92 -7.64
N GLU A 10 -17.02 29.59 -8.65
CA GLU A 10 -17.05 31.05 -8.74
C GLU A 10 -18.50 31.48 -8.95
N PRO A 11 -19.27 31.72 -7.87
CA PRO A 11 -20.69 32.03 -7.96
C PRO A 11 -20.98 33.41 -8.58
N ARG A 12 -19.99 34.32 -8.54
CA ARG A 12 -20.02 35.62 -9.21
C ARG A 12 -18.61 35.98 -9.66
N ASP A 13 -18.50 36.81 -10.69
CA ASP A 13 -17.22 37.20 -11.28
C ASP A 13 -16.24 37.73 -10.22
N GLY A 14 -15.05 37.16 -10.17
CA GLY A 14 -13.99 37.52 -9.23
C GLY A 14 -14.14 36.99 -7.81
N ILE A 15 -15.17 36.20 -7.50
CA ILE A 15 -15.39 35.63 -6.16
C ILE A 15 -15.28 34.12 -6.19
N VAL A 16 -14.29 33.58 -5.48
CA VAL A 16 -14.11 32.13 -5.32
C VAL A 16 -14.81 31.66 -4.03
N ALA A 17 -15.54 30.55 -4.13
CA ALA A 17 -16.17 29.89 -3.00
C ALA A 17 -15.83 28.40 -2.97
N HIS A 18 -15.89 27.82 -1.77
CA HIS A 18 -15.74 26.38 -1.58
C HIS A 18 -16.84 25.58 -2.28
N THR A 19 -16.47 24.40 -2.75
CA THR A 19 -17.38 23.28 -2.98
C THR A 19 -17.24 22.28 -1.82
N SER A 20 -17.99 21.19 -1.84
CA SER A 20 -17.79 20.11 -0.87
C SER A 20 -16.37 19.54 -0.89
N ILE A 21 -15.72 19.48 -2.07
CA ILE A 21 -14.37 18.92 -2.22
C ILE A 21 -13.31 19.80 -1.56
N SER A 22 -13.24 21.10 -1.92
CA SER A 22 -12.26 22.00 -1.28
C SER A 22 -12.54 22.22 0.20
N LYS A 23 -13.81 22.14 0.63
CA LYS A 23 -14.14 22.15 2.07
C LYS A 23 -13.60 20.91 2.76
N ALA A 24 -13.79 19.71 2.17
CA ALA A 24 -13.26 18.47 2.71
C ALA A 24 -11.73 18.52 2.88
N ILE A 25 -11.00 18.99 1.86
CA ILE A 25 -9.55 19.19 1.93
C ILE A 25 -9.18 20.16 3.07
N ALA A 26 -9.93 21.24 3.25
CA ALA A 26 -9.64 22.25 4.26
C ALA A 26 -10.01 21.84 5.69
N THR A 27 -10.95 20.91 5.88
CA THR A 27 -11.54 20.64 7.20
C THR A 27 -11.42 19.19 7.68
N ILE A 28 -11.05 18.24 6.81
CA ILE A 28 -10.86 16.83 7.18
C ILE A 28 -9.36 16.54 7.24
N PRO A 29 -8.75 16.41 8.44
CA PRO A 29 -7.29 16.23 8.58
C PRO A 29 -6.74 15.05 7.77
N LEU A 30 -7.46 13.93 7.72
CA LEU A 30 -7.04 12.75 6.96
C LEU A 30 -6.95 13.00 5.45
N VAL A 31 -7.82 13.84 4.90
CA VAL A 31 -7.80 14.23 3.47
C VAL A 31 -6.63 15.17 3.19
N GLU A 32 -6.35 16.09 4.12
CA GLU A 32 -5.19 17.00 4.04
C GLU A 32 -3.87 16.20 4.11
N SER A 33 -3.73 15.28 5.06
CA SER A 33 -2.57 14.40 5.18
C SER A 33 -2.34 13.56 3.92
N TRP A 34 -3.41 13.00 3.34
CA TRP A 34 -3.34 12.29 2.06
C TRP A 34 -2.87 13.18 0.92
N LEU A 35 -3.46 14.37 0.77
CA LEU A 35 -3.07 15.30 -0.28
C LEU A 35 -1.60 15.73 -0.12
N GLY A 36 -1.16 16.03 1.10
CA GLY A 36 0.21 16.40 1.40
C GLY A 36 1.21 15.28 1.10
N LEU A 37 0.89 14.02 1.41
CA LEU A 37 1.74 12.89 1.03
C LEU A 37 1.89 12.79 -0.50
N VAL A 38 0.78 12.93 -1.22
CA VAL A 38 0.78 12.86 -2.68
C VAL A 38 1.59 14.00 -3.29
N THR A 39 1.41 15.24 -2.83
CA THR A 39 2.07 16.41 -3.42
C THR A 39 3.52 16.56 -3.02
N ASP A 40 3.86 16.24 -1.77
CA ASP A 40 5.18 16.53 -1.21
C ASP A 40 6.17 15.39 -1.44
N GLU A 41 5.69 14.14 -1.60
CA GLU A 41 6.55 12.96 -1.62
C GLU A 41 6.33 12.11 -2.88
N ILE A 42 5.09 11.67 -3.13
CA ILE A 42 4.80 10.72 -4.23
C ILE A 42 4.95 11.38 -5.61
N TRP A 43 4.38 12.57 -5.81
CA TRP A 43 4.43 13.25 -7.10
C TRP A 43 5.86 13.64 -7.52
N PRO A 44 6.70 14.24 -6.64
CA PRO A 44 8.11 14.46 -6.95
C PRO A 44 8.86 13.16 -7.24
N ALA A 45 8.57 12.07 -6.52
CA ALA A 45 9.19 10.77 -6.79
C ALA A 45 8.83 10.26 -8.19
N PHE A 46 7.58 10.41 -8.62
CA PHE A 46 7.13 10.02 -9.96
C PHE A 46 7.88 10.72 -11.08
N THR A 47 8.10 12.03 -10.95
CA THR A 47 8.76 12.80 -12.01
C THR A 47 10.23 12.42 -12.19
N ARG A 48 10.84 11.71 -11.23
CA ARG A 48 12.23 11.24 -11.27
C ARG A 48 12.38 9.74 -11.52
N MET A 49 11.29 9.03 -11.81
CA MET A 49 11.32 7.57 -11.96
C MET A 49 12.14 7.12 -13.18
N VAL A 50 12.06 7.84 -14.30
CA VAL A 50 12.87 7.53 -15.50
C VAL A 50 14.35 7.73 -15.20
N ASP A 51 14.72 8.86 -14.60
CA ASP A 51 16.09 9.12 -14.15
C ASP A 51 16.61 8.01 -13.23
N ALA A 52 15.79 7.53 -12.29
CA ALA A 52 16.17 6.44 -11.39
C ALA A 52 16.40 5.11 -12.12
N ILE A 53 15.61 4.81 -13.17
CA ILE A 53 15.79 3.61 -13.99
C ILE A 53 17.07 3.71 -14.85
N GLU A 54 17.38 4.91 -15.35
CA GLU A 54 18.62 5.16 -16.11
C GLU A 54 19.86 5.06 -15.22
N GLU A 55 19.82 5.62 -14.01
CA GLU A 55 20.93 5.57 -13.04
C GLU A 55 21.12 4.17 -12.45
N TRP A 56 20.02 3.52 -12.02
CA TRP A 56 20.01 2.23 -11.33
C TRP A 56 19.17 1.20 -12.09
N SER A 57 19.69 0.78 -13.24
CA SER A 57 19.02 -0.20 -14.11
C SER A 57 18.75 -1.52 -13.37
N ASP A 58 17.51 -1.99 -13.46
CA ASP A 58 17.01 -3.22 -12.83
C ASP A 58 17.16 -3.31 -11.29
N SER A 59 17.43 -2.19 -10.62
CA SER A 59 17.56 -2.17 -9.18
C SER A 59 16.25 -2.51 -8.45
N GLN A 60 16.43 -3.28 -7.37
CA GLN A 60 15.40 -3.59 -6.38
C GLN A 60 15.73 -3.00 -5.01
N GLU A 61 16.78 -2.18 -4.91
CA GLU A 61 17.20 -1.60 -3.63
C GLU A 61 16.24 -0.48 -3.20
N PRO A 62 15.81 -0.45 -1.93
CA PRO A 62 14.76 0.46 -1.46
C PRO A 62 15.21 1.93 -1.32
N ASN A 63 16.49 2.21 -1.54
CA ASN A 63 17.09 3.54 -1.54
C ASN A 63 17.59 4.01 -2.92
N GLU A 64 17.28 3.27 -3.98
CA GLU A 64 17.64 3.58 -5.37
C GLU A 64 16.38 3.93 -6.17
N THR A 65 15.64 4.95 -5.72
CA THR A 65 14.29 5.26 -6.23
C THR A 65 14.17 6.70 -6.74
N GLY A 66 13.08 6.98 -7.45
CA GLY A 66 12.72 8.35 -7.84
C GLY A 66 12.53 9.26 -6.62
N TYR A 67 12.03 8.75 -5.50
CA TYR A 67 11.94 9.50 -4.23
C TYR A 67 13.32 9.94 -3.75
N ASN A 68 14.33 9.05 -3.81
CA ASN A 68 15.68 9.38 -3.37
C ASN A 68 16.29 10.49 -4.24
N LEU A 69 16.12 10.40 -5.56
CA LEU A 69 16.56 11.46 -6.49
C LEU A 69 15.80 12.78 -6.33
N ALA A 70 14.50 12.73 -6.02
CA ALA A 70 13.66 13.92 -5.87
C ALA A 70 13.95 14.68 -4.58
N THR A 71 14.26 13.95 -3.50
CA THR A 71 14.48 14.52 -2.16
C THR A 71 15.95 14.73 -1.81
N ASN A 72 16.87 14.14 -2.60
CA ASN A 72 18.30 14.05 -2.30
C ASN A 72 18.58 13.39 -0.93
N GLN A 73 17.72 12.44 -0.54
CA GLN A 73 17.88 11.58 0.63
C GLN A 73 18.17 10.16 0.14
N PHE A 74 19.12 9.47 0.77
CA PHE A 74 19.56 8.14 0.32
C PHE A 74 19.34 7.03 1.36
N ASP A 75 18.56 7.33 2.40
CA ASP A 75 17.98 6.30 3.25
C ASP A 75 16.83 5.61 2.48
N ALA A 76 16.55 4.35 2.82
CA ALA A 76 15.30 3.72 2.43
C ALA A 76 14.11 4.54 2.95
N TYR A 77 13.02 4.64 2.18
CA TYR A 77 11.90 5.54 2.45
C TYR A 77 11.41 5.51 3.91
N PHE A 78 11.13 4.32 4.44
CA PHE A 78 10.62 4.15 5.81
C PHE A 78 11.67 4.46 6.89
N GLU A 79 12.95 4.21 6.62
CA GLU A 79 14.03 4.58 7.55
C GLU A 79 14.24 6.10 7.59
N GLY A 80 14.14 6.76 6.43
CA GLY A 80 14.13 8.23 6.36
C GLY A 80 12.90 8.84 7.04
N MET A 81 11.73 8.18 6.91
CA MET A 81 10.48 8.62 7.54
C MET A 81 10.59 8.65 9.06
N LYS A 82 11.22 7.62 9.67
CA LYS A 82 11.41 7.53 11.13
C LYS A 82 12.18 8.70 11.75
N LYS A 83 12.92 9.44 10.92
CA LYS A 83 13.68 10.64 11.35
C LYS A 83 12.80 11.89 11.48
N SER A 84 11.53 11.82 11.10
CA SER A 84 10.60 12.95 11.10
C SER A 84 9.24 12.55 11.69
N THR A 85 8.96 13.02 12.89
CA THR A 85 7.66 12.82 13.57
C THR A 85 6.48 13.33 12.75
N HIS A 86 6.68 14.40 11.97
CA HIS A 86 5.68 14.93 11.04
C HIS A 86 5.36 13.91 9.93
N ARG A 87 6.38 13.34 9.30
CA ARG A 87 6.20 12.35 8.22
C ARG A 87 5.60 11.06 8.74
N GLU A 88 6.07 10.55 9.89
CA GLU A 88 5.49 9.38 10.54
C GLU A 88 4.00 9.59 10.82
N LYS A 89 3.63 10.73 11.42
CA LYS A 89 2.23 11.06 11.71
C LYS A 89 1.42 11.16 10.43
N ARG A 90 1.92 11.90 9.42
CA ARG A 90 1.22 12.05 8.14
C ARG A 90 0.96 10.69 7.50
N PHE A 91 1.97 9.82 7.45
CA PHE A 91 1.82 8.49 6.88
C PHE A 91 0.79 7.65 7.66
N ALA A 92 0.82 7.68 9.00
CA ALA A 92 -0.18 7.01 9.83
C ALA A 92 -1.62 7.55 9.60
N ASP A 93 -1.79 8.86 9.44
CA ASP A 93 -3.07 9.46 9.07
C ASP A 93 -3.53 8.99 7.69
N VAL A 94 -2.64 8.86 6.71
CA VAL A 94 -2.99 8.35 5.36
C VAL A 94 -3.43 6.89 5.42
N ILE A 95 -2.76 6.05 6.19
CA ILE A 95 -3.20 4.65 6.37
C ILE A 95 -4.58 4.62 7.03
N THR A 96 -4.79 5.44 8.07
CA THR A 96 -6.11 5.60 8.70
C THR A 96 -7.18 6.04 7.68
N PHE A 97 -6.84 6.97 6.79
CA PHE A 97 -7.74 7.45 5.74
C PHE A 97 -8.22 6.33 4.82
N PHE A 98 -7.29 5.48 4.34
CA PHE A 98 -7.65 4.38 3.45
C PHE A 98 -8.51 3.33 4.14
N HIS A 99 -8.28 3.08 5.42
CA HIS A 99 -9.05 2.09 6.18
C HIS A 99 -10.37 2.61 6.75
N ALA A 100 -10.60 3.92 6.74
CA ALA A 100 -11.82 4.53 7.27
C ALA A 100 -13.08 4.26 6.43
N GLY A 101 -12.95 3.67 5.23
CA GLY A 101 -14.11 3.19 4.48
C GLY A 101 -13.87 2.99 2.98
N GLY A 102 -14.89 2.42 2.32
CA GLY A 102 -14.86 2.15 0.89
C GLY A 102 -14.16 0.83 0.57
N LYS A 103 -13.65 0.68 -0.66
CA LYS A 103 -13.11 -0.62 -1.11
C LYS A 103 -11.76 -1.01 -0.47
N TRP A 104 -11.20 -0.14 0.36
CA TRP A 104 -9.96 -0.38 1.11
C TRP A 104 -10.25 -0.59 2.60
N GLU A 105 -11.52 -0.73 2.98
CA GLU A 105 -11.92 -1.00 4.35
C GLU A 105 -11.51 -2.40 4.80
N ARG A 106 -11.10 -2.52 6.08
CA ARG A 106 -10.63 -3.77 6.68
C ARG A 106 -11.76 -4.72 7.08
N ALA A 107 -12.94 -4.19 7.38
CA ALA A 107 -14.07 -4.97 7.90
C ALA A 107 -14.42 -6.12 6.94
N GLU A 108 -14.47 -5.83 5.63
CA GLU A 108 -14.73 -6.83 4.60
C GLU A 108 -13.73 -8.00 4.65
N LEU A 109 -12.44 -7.74 4.94
CA LEU A 109 -11.42 -8.80 5.01
C LEU A 109 -11.65 -9.72 6.21
N ILE A 110 -11.91 -9.12 7.39
CA ILE A 110 -12.12 -9.87 8.64
C ILE A 110 -13.36 -10.73 8.55
N GLU A 111 -14.44 -10.19 7.96
CA GLU A 111 -15.73 -10.89 7.84
C GLU A 111 -15.69 -12.03 6.81
N HIS A 112 -14.87 -11.93 5.76
CA HIS A 112 -14.84 -12.92 4.69
C HIS A 112 -13.85 -14.07 4.90
N TYR A 113 -12.88 -13.94 5.80
CA TYR A 113 -11.97 -15.04 6.10
C TYR A 113 -12.55 -15.98 7.16
N ASN A 114 -12.46 -17.29 6.93
CA ASN A 114 -12.93 -18.28 7.89
C ASN A 114 -11.91 -18.46 9.03
N TRP A 115 -11.95 -17.60 10.03
CA TRP A 115 -11.07 -17.66 11.19
C TRP A 115 -11.28 -18.90 12.08
N GLU A 116 -12.41 -19.60 11.94
CA GLU A 116 -12.69 -20.81 12.73
C GLU A 116 -11.70 -21.95 12.42
N ILE A 117 -11.04 -21.93 11.26
CA ILE A 117 -9.97 -22.89 10.92
C ILE A 117 -8.76 -22.75 11.87
N MET A 118 -8.61 -21.60 12.53
CA MET A 118 -7.55 -21.31 13.49
C MET A 118 -8.05 -21.47 14.94
N SER A 119 -8.97 -22.41 15.19
CA SER A 119 -9.63 -22.59 16.49
C SER A 119 -8.66 -22.82 17.66
N GLU A 120 -7.43 -23.26 17.38
CA GLU A 120 -6.35 -23.41 18.37
C GLU A 120 -5.05 -22.83 17.80
N GLY A 121 -4.50 -21.78 18.44
CA GLY A 121 -3.22 -21.21 18.03
C GLY A 121 -3.02 -19.75 18.44
N LEU A 122 -1.83 -19.22 18.13
CA LEU A 122 -1.50 -17.80 18.22
C LEU A 122 -1.46 -17.23 16.81
N VAL A 123 -2.31 -16.23 16.53
CA VAL A 123 -2.21 -15.42 15.32
C VAL A 123 -1.24 -14.28 15.60
N VAL A 124 -0.19 -14.17 14.77
CA VAL A 124 0.80 -13.09 14.84
C VAL A 124 0.65 -12.22 13.60
N GLU A 125 0.36 -10.95 13.79
CA GLU A 125 0.32 -9.95 12.72
C GLU A 125 1.74 -9.46 12.41
N LEU A 126 2.18 -9.58 11.15
CA LEU A 126 3.48 -9.13 10.68
C LEU A 126 3.32 -7.99 9.67
N GLY A 127 4.15 -6.95 9.79
CA GLY A 127 4.16 -5.84 8.83
C GLY A 127 3.02 -4.84 9.00
N GLY A 128 2.29 -4.90 10.12
CA GLY A 128 1.31 -3.88 10.43
C GLY A 128 1.94 -2.60 10.94
N MET A 129 1.43 -1.45 10.47
CA MET A 129 1.54 -0.22 11.26
C MET A 129 0.68 -0.38 12.50
N ALA A 130 0.95 0.34 13.60
CA ALA A 130 0.24 0.13 14.86
C ALA A 130 -1.28 -0.03 14.66
N ASN A 131 -1.75 -1.29 14.69
CA ASN A 131 -3.13 -1.76 14.50
C ASN A 131 -3.64 -1.94 13.04
N GLU A 132 -2.77 -2.19 12.05
CA GLU A 132 -3.09 -2.15 10.62
C GLU A 132 -2.59 -3.37 9.81
N VAL A 133 -3.50 -4.21 9.29
CA VAL A 133 -3.14 -5.41 8.50
C VAL A 133 -2.65 -5.04 7.09
N CYS A 134 -1.51 -5.60 6.67
CA CYS A 134 -1.02 -5.54 5.29
C CYS A 134 -1.37 -6.83 4.51
N LEU A 135 -2.18 -6.71 3.45
CA LEU A 135 -2.39 -7.77 2.46
C LEU A 135 -2.83 -7.13 1.14
N PHE A 136 -2.21 -7.47 0.01
CA PHE A 136 -2.55 -6.85 -1.29
C PHE A 136 -2.71 -7.90 -2.38
N LEU A 137 -3.90 -7.94 -2.99
CA LEU A 137 -4.16 -8.37 -4.38
C LEU A 137 -5.56 -7.91 -4.79
N GLY A 138 -5.72 -7.34 -5.98
CA GLY A 138 -6.97 -6.68 -6.41
C GLY A 138 -7.83 -7.48 -7.38
N ILE A 139 -9.13 -7.16 -7.41
CA ILE A 139 -10.12 -7.69 -8.36
C ILE A 139 -9.80 -7.27 -9.80
N SER A 140 -9.82 -8.20 -10.76
CA SER A 140 -9.55 -7.93 -12.19
C SER A 140 -10.77 -7.34 -12.92
N THR A 141 -10.76 -6.01 -13.08
CA THR A 141 -11.65 -5.28 -14.00
C THR A 141 -10.84 -4.18 -14.69
N PRO A 142 -11.20 -3.66 -15.88
CA PRO A 142 -10.42 -2.62 -16.57
C PRO A 142 -10.13 -1.38 -15.71
N VAL A 143 -11.11 -0.95 -14.91
CA VAL A 143 -10.96 0.17 -13.96
C VAL A 143 -10.05 -0.21 -12.80
N ALA A 144 -10.20 -1.41 -12.24
CA ALA A 144 -9.30 -1.88 -11.19
C ALA A 144 -7.86 -2.03 -11.68
N ASN A 145 -7.65 -2.49 -12.91
CA ASN A 145 -6.32 -2.64 -13.51
C ASN A 145 -5.62 -1.29 -13.70
N SER A 146 -6.37 -0.21 -13.96
CA SER A 146 -5.80 1.14 -13.98
C SER A 146 -5.38 1.62 -12.60
N ILE A 147 -6.15 1.27 -11.57
CA ILE A 147 -5.86 1.64 -10.18
C ILE A 147 -4.67 0.84 -9.65
N ASN A 148 -4.63 -0.48 -9.89
CA ASN A 148 -3.52 -1.34 -9.48
C ASN A 148 -2.20 -0.90 -10.12
N ARG A 149 -2.21 -0.49 -11.40
CA ARG A 149 -1.04 0.13 -12.04
C ARG A 149 -0.60 1.42 -11.36
N GLY A 150 -1.56 2.24 -10.91
CA GLY A 150 -1.25 3.45 -10.14
C GLY A 150 -0.60 3.13 -8.78
N SER A 151 -1.09 2.10 -8.09
CA SER A 151 -0.48 1.60 -6.85
C SER A 151 0.92 1.04 -7.09
N ASP A 152 1.09 0.20 -8.12
CA ASP A 152 2.38 -0.38 -8.50
C ASP A 152 3.42 0.70 -8.82
N PHE A 153 3.03 1.70 -9.60
CA PHE A 153 3.88 2.86 -9.86
C PHE A 153 4.25 3.58 -8.56
N THR A 154 3.31 3.79 -7.64
CA THR A 154 3.59 4.45 -6.34
C THR A 154 4.60 3.64 -5.52
N MET A 155 4.46 2.30 -5.52
CA MET A 155 5.41 1.41 -4.86
C MET A 155 6.79 1.47 -5.53
N LYS A 156 6.84 1.45 -6.86
CA LYS A 156 8.09 1.55 -7.62
C LYS A 156 8.80 2.88 -7.36
N SER A 157 8.08 4.01 -7.38
CA SER A 157 8.68 5.35 -7.27
C SER A 157 9.30 5.65 -5.91
N CYS A 158 8.76 5.06 -4.84
CA CYS A 158 9.19 5.37 -3.47
C CYS A 158 9.97 4.23 -2.80
N LEU A 159 9.74 2.98 -3.21
CA LEU A 159 10.24 1.80 -2.50
C LEU A 159 10.97 0.80 -3.40
N ASN A 160 10.98 1.00 -4.71
CA ASN A 160 11.27 -0.05 -5.70
C ASN A 160 10.40 -1.32 -5.54
N GLY A 161 9.25 -1.16 -4.87
CA GLY A 161 8.27 -2.23 -4.69
C GLY A 161 7.52 -2.53 -5.98
N ARG A 162 6.89 -3.69 -6.01
CA ARG A 162 6.04 -4.13 -7.11
C ARG A 162 4.89 -4.98 -6.58
N GLU A 163 3.73 -4.81 -7.20
CA GLU A 163 2.64 -5.77 -7.09
C GLU A 163 3.03 -7.08 -7.79
N ARG A 164 2.41 -8.19 -7.38
CA ARG A 164 2.68 -9.53 -7.92
C ARG A 164 1.41 -10.16 -8.43
N ASP A 165 1.51 -10.97 -9.48
CA ASP A 165 0.41 -11.83 -9.90
C ASP A 165 0.40 -13.15 -9.09
N ALA A 166 -0.69 -13.92 -9.21
CA ALA A 166 -0.88 -15.18 -8.48
C ALA A 166 0.29 -16.17 -8.68
N ASP A 167 0.73 -16.35 -9.93
CA ASP A 167 1.85 -17.25 -10.26
C ASP A 167 3.18 -16.76 -9.67
N GLU A 168 3.33 -15.45 -9.48
CA GLU A 168 4.52 -14.87 -8.88
C GLU A 168 4.54 -15.02 -7.37
N TRP A 169 3.36 -15.03 -6.73
CA TRP A 169 3.22 -15.40 -5.33
C TRP A 169 3.57 -16.86 -5.09
N ASP A 170 3.09 -17.78 -5.92
CA ASP A 170 3.43 -19.21 -5.82
C ASP A 170 4.96 -19.42 -5.93
N GLN A 171 5.58 -18.81 -6.94
CA GLN A 171 7.04 -18.82 -7.09
C GLN A 171 7.77 -18.19 -5.91
N LEU A 172 7.21 -17.15 -5.28
CA LEU A 172 7.83 -16.49 -4.13
C LEU A 172 7.84 -17.41 -2.90
N PHE A 173 6.72 -18.10 -2.63
CA PHE A 173 6.64 -19.07 -1.54
C PHE A 173 7.63 -20.22 -1.74
N GLU A 174 7.66 -20.80 -2.95
CA GLU A 174 8.60 -21.89 -3.30
C GLU A 174 10.07 -21.44 -3.16
N LYS A 175 10.39 -20.21 -3.57
CA LYS A 175 11.75 -19.64 -3.42
C LYS A 175 12.12 -19.36 -1.97
N ALA A 176 11.15 -19.02 -1.12
CA ALA A 176 11.39 -18.79 0.30
C ALA A 176 11.72 -20.10 1.04
N ASP A 177 10.92 -21.14 0.81
CA ASP A 177 11.19 -22.52 1.24
C ASP A 177 10.24 -23.46 0.49
N SER A 178 10.75 -24.60 0.01
CA SER A 178 9.95 -25.58 -0.73
C SER A 178 8.86 -26.27 0.11
N ARG A 179 8.85 -26.07 1.43
CA ARG A 179 7.79 -26.54 2.34
C ARG A 179 6.57 -25.63 2.37
N PHE A 180 6.65 -24.40 1.88
CA PHE A 180 5.46 -23.60 1.71
C PHE A 180 4.58 -24.19 0.59
N LYS A 181 3.29 -24.35 0.88
CA LYS A 181 2.28 -24.79 -0.08
C LYS A 181 1.14 -23.78 -0.12
N LEU A 182 1.05 -23.07 -1.24
CA LEU A 182 -0.05 -22.16 -1.51
C LEU A 182 -1.37 -22.94 -1.52
N GLN A 183 -2.27 -22.60 -0.62
CA GLN A 183 -3.61 -23.19 -0.54
C GLN A 183 -4.58 -22.51 -1.49
N GLY A 184 -4.43 -21.19 -1.64
CA GLY A 184 -5.24 -20.43 -2.57
C GLY A 184 -5.11 -18.92 -2.42
N ILE A 185 -5.71 -18.23 -3.39
CA ILE A 185 -5.84 -16.78 -3.41
C ILE A 185 -7.32 -16.47 -3.63
N ALA A 186 -7.93 -15.75 -2.69
CA ALA A 186 -9.35 -15.44 -2.70
C ALA A 186 -9.56 -13.92 -2.67
N ALA A 187 -10.14 -13.38 -3.75
CA ALA A 187 -10.57 -11.99 -3.76
C ALA A 187 -11.74 -11.79 -2.77
N VAL A 188 -11.67 -10.71 -1.98
CA VAL A 188 -12.74 -10.39 -1.03
C VAL A 188 -13.82 -9.57 -1.75
N PRO A 189 -15.10 -9.99 -1.74
CA PRO A 189 -16.20 -9.22 -2.31
C PRO A 189 -16.21 -7.78 -1.81
N ASN A 190 -16.50 -6.83 -2.70
CA ASN A 190 -16.52 -5.37 -2.42
C ASN A 190 -15.19 -4.75 -1.95
N SER A 191 -14.15 -5.54 -1.71
CA SER A 191 -12.83 -5.09 -1.31
C SER A 191 -11.86 -5.03 -2.50
N ARG A 192 -10.76 -4.31 -2.32
CA ARG A 192 -9.59 -4.36 -3.20
C ARG A 192 -8.49 -5.25 -2.67
N PHE A 193 -8.70 -5.90 -1.54
CA PHE A 193 -7.80 -6.90 -1.01
C PHE A 193 -8.22 -8.30 -1.43
N SER A 194 -7.24 -9.21 -1.47
CA SER A 194 -7.47 -10.65 -1.56
C SER A 194 -6.70 -11.30 -0.42
N VAL A 195 -7.20 -12.43 0.04
CA VAL A 195 -6.50 -13.29 0.97
C VAL A 195 -5.61 -14.24 0.20
N ILE A 196 -4.35 -14.35 0.61
CA ILE A 196 -3.41 -15.37 0.14
C ILE A 196 -3.16 -16.31 1.31
N GLU A 197 -3.48 -17.59 1.15
CA GLU A 197 -3.28 -18.59 2.18
C GLU A 197 -2.19 -19.56 1.73
N ALA A 198 -1.18 -19.75 2.57
CA ALA A 198 -0.14 -20.76 2.39
C ALA A 198 0.11 -21.48 3.71
N ILE A 199 0.31 -22.78 3.63
CA ILE A 199 0.69 -23.61 4.78
C ILE A 199 2.15 -24.01 4.68
N TRP A 200 2.72 -24.35 5.81
CA TRP A 200 4.04 -24.94 5.88
C TRP A 200 3.92 -26.44 6.15
N GLU A 201 4.36 -27.26 5.21
CA GLU A 201 4.36 -28.72 5.36
C GLU A 201 5.73 -29.21 5.83
N ASP A 202 5.80 -29.69 7.08
CA ASP A 202 6.99 -30.36 7.57
C ASP A 202 7.13 -31.75 6.93
N GLY A 203 8.03 -31.88 5.94
CA GLY A 203 8.47 -33.16 5.38
C GLY A 203 9.29 -34.02 6.35
N SER A 204 8.71 -34.41 7.50
CA SER A 204 9.08 -35.46 8.49
C SER A 204 10.55 -35.61 8.98
N ALA A 205 10.81 -35.33 10.28
CA ALA A 205 11.79 -36.01 11.17
C ALA A 205 11.55 -35.59 12.65
N PRO A 206 11.82 -36.43 13.67
CA PRO A 206 11.33 -36.22 15.04
C PRO A 206 11.82 -34.90 15.60
N GLY A 207 10.88 -34.07 16.03
CA GLY A 207 11.14 -32.76 16.59
C GLY A 207 12.26 -32.81 17.62
N LEU A 208 13.13 -31.80 17.56
CA LEU A 208 14.05 -31.44 18.63
C LEU A 208 13.32 -31.63 19.96
N ARG A 209 13.75 -32.62 20.76
CA ARG A 209 13.33 -32.71 22.16
C ARG A 209 13.70 -31.38 22.79
N ARG A 210 12.68 -30.63 23.24
CA ARG A 210 12.88 -29.55 24.20
C ARG A 210 13.60 -30.16 25.41
N THR A 211 14.83 -29.73 25.65
CA THR A 211 15.49 -29.88 26.96
C THR A 211 14.97 -28.81 27.91
#